data_AF-A0A7V1D7B7-F1
#
_entry.id   AF-A0A7V1D7B7-F1
#
_cell.length_a   1.000
_cell.length_b   1.000
_cell.length_c   1.000
_cell.angle_alpha   90.00
_cell.angle_beta   90.00
_cell.angle_gamma   90.00
#
_symmetry.space_group_name_H-M   'P 1'
#
loop_
_entity.id
_entity.type
_entity.pdbx_description
1 polymer ?
#
loop_
_entity_poly.entity_id
_entity_poly.type
_entity_poly.pdbx_seq_one_letter_code
_entity_poly.pdbx_strand_id
1 'polypeptide(L)' 'MNPKEYVLQNFTKEENLLIKKAIDRAGEALILLVEEGIIPAMNKYNMSNQ' A
#
# COMPACT_ATOMS: atom_id res chain seq x y z
N MET A 1 -15.20 -3.96 16.98
CA MET A 1 -14.68 -4.98 16.04
C MET A 1 -13.43 -5.59 16.67
N ASN A 2 -13.36 -6.91 16.78
CA ASN A 2 -12.16 -7.61 17.25
C ASN A 2 -11.13 -7.63 16.10
N PRO A 3 -9.92 -7.05 16.25
CA PRO A 3 -8.92 -7.02 15.17
C PRO A 3 -8.55 -8.40 14.64
N LYS A 4 -8.53 -9.41 15.53
CA LYS A 4 -8.23 -10.80 15.16
C LYS A 4 -9.25 -11.36 14.19
N GLU A 5 -10.53 -11.04 14.38
CA GLU A 5 -11.60 -11.48 13.49
C GLU A 5 -11.56 -10.71 12.17
N TYR A 6 -11.29 -9.41 12.23
CA TYR A 6 -11.22 -8.56 11.04
C TYR A 6 -10.13 -8.98 10.05
N VAL A 7 -8.92 -9.29 10.52
CA VAL A 7 -7.80 -9.64 9.62
C VAL A 7 -7.91 -11.03 9.02
N LEU A 8 -8.77 -11.89 9.57
CA LEU A 8 -8.98 -13.26 9.09
C LEU A 8 -10.22 -13.40 8.19
N GLN A 9 -11.03 -12.35 8.06
CA GLN A 9 -12.21 -12.38 7.20
C GLN A 9 -11.83 -12.24 5.72
N ASN A 10 -12.74 -12.64 4.83
CA ASN A 10 -12.60 -12.36 3.42
C ASN A 10 -12.88 -10.87 3.13
N PHE A 11 -12.01 -10.23 2.35
CA PHE A 11 -12.27 -8.90 1.82
C PHE A 11 -13.34 -8.95 0.71
N THR A 12 -14.13 -7.87 0.61
CA THR A 12 -15.05 -7.65 -0.51
C THR A 12 -14.31 -7.55 -1.84
N LYS A 13 -15.03 -7.61 -2.96
CA LYS A 13 -14.40 -7.49 -4.28
C LYS A 13 -13.78 -6.10 -4.48
N GLU A 14 -14.46 -5.08 -3.97
CA GLU A 14 -14.05 -3.69 -4.00
C GLU A 14 -12.77 -3.47 -3.17
N GLU A 15 -12.73 -4.02 -1.95
CA GLU A 15 -11.53 -3.97 -1.10
C GLU A 15 -10.35 -4.72 -1.73
N ASN A 16 -10.58 -5.91 -2.30
CA ASN A 16 -9.54 -6.66 -3.00
C ASN A 16 -8.94 -5.87 -4.18
N LEU A 17 -9.76 -5.11 -4.91
CA LEU A 17 -9.28 -4.25 -5.99
C LEU A 17 -8.37 -3.14 -5.45
N LEU A 18 -8.73 -2.54 -4.31
CA LEU A 18 -7.91 -1.52 -3.65
C LEU A 18 -6.60 -2.11 -3.11
N ILE A 19 -6.65 -3.28 -2.48
CA ILE A 19 -5.48 -4.01 -1.98
C ILE A 19 -4.52 -4.33 -3.13
N LYS A 20 -5.03 -4.84 -4.26
CA LYS A 20 -4.19 -5.13 -5.43
C LYS A 20 -3.47 -3.89 -5.94
N LYS A 21 -4.18 -2.77 -6.09
CA LYS A 21 -3.57 -1.48 -6.48
C LYS A 21 -2.52 -1.01 -5.48
N ALA A 22 -2.75 -1.22 -4.18
CA ALA A 22 -1.78 -0.87 -3.15
C ALA A 22 -0.51 -1.72 -3.23
N ILE A 23 -0.64 -3.03 -3.51
CA ILE A 23 0.49 -3.94 -3.73
C ILE A 23 1.32 -3.50 -4.94
N ASP A 24 0.66 -3.18 -6.07
CA ASP A 24 1.35 -2.73 -7.29
C ASP A 24 2.14 -1.43 -7.01
N ARG A 25 1.51 -0.43 -6.35
CA ARG A 25 2.19 0.82 -5.94
C ARG A 25 3.34 0.57 -4.97
N ALA A 26 3.22 -0.38 -4.05
CA ALA A 26 4.31 -0.74 -3.14
C ALA A 26 5.51 -1.34 -3.89
N GLY A 27 5.26 -2.12 -4.96
CA GLY A 27 6.31 -2.62 -5.84
C GLY A 27 7.09 -1.49 -6.53
N GLU A 28 6.38 -0.51 -7.09
CA GLU A 28 7.02 0.66 -7.69
C GLU A 28 7.78 1.52 -6.66
N ALA A 29 7.22 1.66 -5.44
CA ALA A 29 7.87 2.38 -4.35
C ALA A 29 9.19 1.72 -3.94
N LEU A 30 9.27 0.39 -3.98
CA LEU A 30 10.50 -0.35 -3.69
C LEU A 30 11.57 -0.10 -4.75
N ILE A 31 11.20 -0.03 -6.04
CA ILE A 31 12.13 0.32 -7.12
C ILE A 31 12.73 1.70 -6.85
N LEU A 32 11.88 2.70 -6.58
CA LEU A 32 12.32 4.05 -6.26
C LEU A 32 13.18 4.11 -5.00
N LEU A 33 12.86 3.31 -3.98
CA LEU A 33 13.65 3.21 -2.76
C LEU A 33 15.06 2.70 -3.04
N VAL A 34 15.20 1.70 -3.91
CA VAL A 34 16.51 1.14 -4.30
C VAL A 34 17.31 2.14 -5.14
N GLU A 35 16.65 2.90 -6.01
CA GLU A 35 17.31 3.83 -6.94
C GLU A 35 17.66 5.18 -6.31
N GLU A 36 16.75 5.76 -5.52
CA GLU A 36 16.83 7.13 -5.01
C GLU A 36 16.85 7.24 -3.48
N GLY A 37 16.61 6.13 -2.76
CA GLY A 37 16.60 6.07 -1.30
C GLY A 37 15.23 6.30 -0.66
N ILE A 38 15.19 6.17 0.67
CA ILE A 38 13.94 6.12 1.45
C ILE A 38 13.13 7.42 1.41
N ILE A 39 13.78 8.59 1.43
CA ILE A 39 13.09 9.89 1.53
C ILE A 39 12.31 10.23 0.24
N PRO A 40 12.90 10.15 -0.98
CA PRO A 40 12.15 10.35 -2.22
C PRO A 40 11.01 9.34 -2.39
N ALA A 41 11.25 8.07 -2.04
CA ALA A 41 10.24 7.02 -2.12
C ALA A 41 9.03 7.30 -1.22
N MET A 42 9.27 7.64 0.05
CA MET A 42 8.21 7.99 0.98
C MET A 42 7.44 9.23 0.53
N ASN A 43 8.13 10.28 0.07
CA ASN A 43 7.48 11.49 -0.42
C ASN A 43 6.57 11.17 -1.60
N LYS A 44 7.02 10.39 -2.58
CA LYS A 44 6.22 10.09 -3.78
C LYS A 44 5.00 9.20 -3.49
N TYR A 45 5.13 8.20 -2.61
CA TYR A 45 4.11 7.16 -2.43
C TYR A 45 3.24 7.33 -1.17
N ASN A 46 3.72 8.05 -0.16
CA ASN A 46 3.02 8.24 1.12
C ASN A 46 2.58 9.69 1.37
N MET A 47 2.92 10.66 0.49
CA MET A 47 2.27 11.97 0.55
C MET A 47 0.80 11.80 0.19
N SER A 48 -0.05 11.80 1.21
CA SER A 48 -1.45 12.14 1.06
C SER A 48 -1.52 13.56 0.51
N ASN A 49 -1.90 13.73 -0.76
CA ASN A 49 -2.47 14.99 -1.17
C ASN A 49 -3.66 15.27 -0.23
N GLN A 50 -3.59 16.42 0.44
CA GLN A 50 -4.75 17.05 1.07
C GLN A 50 -5.88 17.24 0.06
#